data_AF-A0A813M3L5-F1
#
_entry.id   AF-A0A813M3L5-F1
#
_cell.length_a   1.000
_cell.length_b   1.000
_cell.length_c   1.000
_cell.angle_alpha   90.00
_cell.angle_beta   90.00
_cell.angle_gamma   90.00
#
_symmetry.space_group_name_H-M   'P 1'
#
loop_
_entity.id
_entity.type
_entity.pdbx_description
1 polymer ?
#
loop_
_entity_poly.entity_id
_entity_poly.type
_entity_poly.pdbx_seq_one_letter_code
_entity_poly.pdbx_strand_id
1 'polypeptide(L)'
;YDASGAIPQKVTFTSVELEDTDPSEFQVTGTVRWVVPSGEDLAYMSQYSVYLADAEDGSNPLKVASVPRGTNSLAIASPLATEGRSFVLVYGENPVGMSVSPSIAASFFDEGLPTSTSTTSTFDGTTTQTMTTTNPYLISAKNLRFSDAAPEGGMIGGFVIWDPPYIAPSEN
;
A
#
# COMPACT_ATOMS: atom_id res chain seq x y z
N TYR A 1 21.26 12.05 -29.39
CA TYR A 1 22.18 10.98 -28.99
C TYR A 1 23.37 11.65 -28.32
N ASP A 2 23.36 11.74 -26.99
CA ASP A 2 24.58 12.14 -26.27
C ASP A 2 25.47 10.91 -26.10
N ALA A 3 26.78 11.12 -26.21
CA ALA A 3 27.82 10.11 -26.30
C ALA A 3 28.64 10.04 -24.99
N SER A 4 28.07 10.44 -23.85
CA SER A 4 28.82 10.53 -22.61
C SER A 4 29.05 9.18 -21.93
N GLY A 5 28.20 8.18 -22.19
CA GLY A 5 28.33 6.86 -21.55
C GLY A 5 28.30 6.94 -20.02
N ALA A 6 27.71 8.00 -19.46
CA ALA A 6 27.64 8.22 -18.02
C ALA A 6 26.31 7.70 -17.46
N ILE A 7 26.36 7.09 -16.29
CA ILE A 7 25.16 6.75 -15.51
C ILE A 7 24.46 8.04 -15.03
N PRO A 8 23.14 8.02 -14.79
CA PRO A 8 22.42 9.18 -14.30
C PRO A 8 22.99 9.66 -12.95
N GLN A 9 23.05 10.99 -12.78
CA GLN A 9 23.29 11.59 -11.46
C GLN A 9 22.13 11.28 -10.52
N LYS A 10 22.36 11.40 -9.21
CA LYS A 10 21.30 11.30 -8.21
C LYS A 10 20.26 12.38 -8.51
N VAL A 11 19.01 11.97 -8.74
CA VAL A 11 17.87 12.88 -8.80
C VAL A 11 17.44 13.16 -7.37
N THR A 12 17.02 14.37 -7.04
CA THR A 12 16.41 14.65 -5.72
C THR A 12 14.91 14.74 -5.90
N PHE A 13 14.16 13.81 -5.33
CA PHE A 13 12.70 13.91 -5.29
C PHE A 13 12.26 14.71 -4.07
N THR A 14 11.12 15.39 -4.17
CA THR A 14 10.55 16.15 -3.04
C THR A 14 9.81 15.23 -2.07
N SER A 15 9.13 14.23 -2.60
CA SER A 15 8.45 13.20 -1.81
C SER A 15 8.41 11.88 -2.59
N VAL A 16 8.34 10.78 -1.84
CA VAL A 16 7.95 9.45 -2.35
C VAL A 16 6.97 8.86 -1.34
N GLU A 17 5.92 8.22 -1.84
CA GLU A 17 4.86 7.62 -1.04
C GLU A 17 4.49 6.27 -1.66
N LEU A 18 4.24 5.28 -0.80
CA LEU A 18 3.66 4.00 -1.18
C LEU A 18 2.25 3.92 -0.59
N GLU A 19 1.26 3.79 -1.46
CA GLU A 19 -0.11 3.44 -1.08
C GLU A 19 -0.26 1.92 -1.20
N ASP A 20 -0.25 1.24 -0.05
CA ASP A 20 -0.49 -0.20 0.03
C ASP A 20 -1.99 -0.49 0.09
N THR A 21 -2.39 -1.48 -0.70
CA THR A 21 -3.76 -1.95 -0.92
C THR A 21 -3.87 -3.44 -0.64
N ASP A 22 -2.79 -4.11 -0.22
CA ASP A 22 -2.82 -5.53 0.11
C ASP A 22 -3.33 -5.77 1.54
N PRO A 23 -4.27 -6.70 1.74
CA PRO A 23 -4.72 -7.10 3.07
C PRO A 23 -3.76 -8.03 3.83
N SER A 24 -2.72 -8.55 3.18
CA SER A 24 -1.84 -9.55 3.75
C SER A 24 -0.59 -8.91 4.35
N GLU A 25 -0.25 -9.30 5.57
CA GLU A 25 1.02 -8.90 6.20
C GLU A 25 2.21 -9.35 5.34
N PHE A 26 3.22 -8.49 5.23
CA PHE A 26 4.45 -8.69 4.45
C PHE A 26 4.25 -8.80 2.92
N GLN A 27 3.12 -8.35 2.40
CA GLN A 27 2.86 -8.21 0.98
C GLN A 27 2.42 -6.79 0.65
N VAL A 28 3.03 -6.20 -0.37
CA VAL A 28 2.62 -4.90 -0.89
C VAL A 28 1.98 -5.04 -2.26
N THR A 29 0.82 -4.40 -2.42
CA THR A 29 0.13 -4.21 -3.70
C THR A 29 -0.34 -2.76 -3.73
N GLY A 30 -0.32 -2.05 -4.86
CA GLY A 30 -0.86 -0.69 -4.90
C GLY A 30 -0.05 0.26 -5.75
N THR A 31 0.15 1.50 -5.30
CA THR A 31 0.79 2.54 -6.12
C THR A 31 1.90 3.27 -5.38
N VAL A 32 3.09 3.28 -5.97
CA VAL A 32 4.19 4.16 -5.56
C VAL A 32 4.08 5.47 -6.34
N ARG A 33 4.15 6.60 -5.65
CA ARG A 33 4.13 7.95 -6.25
C ARG A 33 5.34 8.74 -5.80
N TRP A 34 5.86 9.60 -6.66
CA TRP A 34 6.96 10.50 -6.32
C TRP A 34 6.78 11.87 -6.97
N VAL A 35 7.41 12.89 -6.39
CA VAL A 35 7.37 14.26 -6.92
C VAL A 35 8.76 14.68 -7.36
N VAL A 36 8.90 15.00 -8.65
CA VAL A 36 10.13 15.57 -9.20
C VAL A 36 10.06 17.10 -9.11
N PRO A 37 11.04 17.76 -8.47
CA PRO A 37 11.16 19.22 -8.52
C PRO A 37 11.39 19.72 -9.94
N SER A 38 10.81 20.88 -10.28
CA SER A 38 10.91 21.49 -11.62
C SER A 38 12.33 21.91 -12.05
N GLY A 39 13.31 21.89 -11.13
CA GLY A 39 14.71 22.25 -11.38
C GLY A 39 15.67 21.08 -11.53
N GLU A 40 15.20 19.83 -11.42
CA GLU A 40 16.07 18.66 -11.53
C GLU A 40 16.51 18.41 -12.98
N ASP A 41 17.80 18.12 -13.18
CA ASP A 41 18.32 17.74 -14.49
C ASP A 41 18.07 16.25 -14.75
N LEU A 42 17.02 15.97 -15.52
CA LEU A 42 16.68 14.62 -15.97
C LEU A 42 17.22 14.29 -17.37
N ALA A 43 18.08 15.14 -17.96
CA ALA A 43 18.53 14.98 -19.34
C ALA A 43 19.20 13.63 -19.58
N TYR A 44 19.94 13.13 -18.58
CA TYR A 44 20.71 11.88 -18.65
C TYR A 44 19.92 10.63 -18.24
N MET A 45 18.67 10.77 -17.82
CA MET A 45 17.83 9.68 -17.34
C MET A 45 16.82 9.29 -18.43
N SER A 46 16.57 7.99 -18.60
CA SER A 46 15.55 7.50 -19.54
C SER A 46 14.37 6.81 -18.84
N GLN A 47 14.57 6.29 -17.63
CA GLN A 47 13.55 5.59 -16.86
C GLN A 47 13.78 5.76 -15.34
N TYR A 48 12.72 5.57 -14.57
CA TYR A 48 12.76 5.44 -13.12
C TYR A 48 12.69 3.95 -12.77
N SER A 49 13.52 3.50 -11.83
CA SER A 49 13.49 2.14 -11.32
C SER A 49 13.19 2.16 -9.83
N VAL A 50 12.15 1.42 -9.43
CA VAL A 50 11.66 1.37 -8.05
C VAL A 50 12.13 0.08 -7.40
N TYR A 51 12.63 0.19 -6.18
CA TYR A 51 13.18 -0.91 -5.39
C TYR A 51 12.61 -0.89 -3.98
N LEU A 52 12.52 -2.07 -3.37
CA LEU A 52 12.38 -2.22 -1.92
C LEU A 52 13.75 -2.45 -1.31
N ALA A 53 13.98 -1.97 -0.08
CA ALA A 53 15.24 -2.17 0.64
C ALA A 53 15.01 -2.31 2.15
N ASP A 54 16.01 -2.86 2.85
CA ASP A 54 15.99 -3.03 4.30
C ASP A 54 16.27 -1.71 5.02
N ALA A 55 17.02 -0.80 4.39
CA ALA A 55 17.31 0.55 4.89
C ALA A 55 17.34 1.60 3.78
N GLU A 56 17.31 2.87 4.19
CA GLU A 56 17.38 4.06 3.32
C GLU A 56 18.62 4.09 2.40
N ASP A 57 19.69 3.39 2.78
CA ASP A 57 20.92 3.30 2.00
C ASP A 57 20.82 2.37 0.78
N GLY A 58 19.74 1.59 0.65
CA GLY A 58 19.58 0.60 -0.40
C GLY A 58 20.21 -0.75 -0.10
N SER A 59 20.39 -1.10 1.18
CA SER A 59 20.75 -2.46 1.60
C SER A 59 19.70 -3.49 1.15
N ASN A 60 20.18 -4.61 0.62
CA ASN A 60 19.38 -5.74 0.12
C ASN A 60 18.24 -5.34 -0.85
N PRO A 61 18.57 -4.68 -1.99
CA PRO A 61 17.56 -4.09 -2.85
C PRO A 61 16.80 -5.16 -3.67
N LEU A 62 15.47 -5.14 -3.61
CA LEU A 62 14.59 -5.94 -4.45
C LEU A 62 13.96 -5.06 -5.54
N LYS A 63 14.23 -5.37 -6.81
CA LYS A 63 13.65 -4.62 -7.92
C LYS A 63 12.15 -4.89 -8.02
N VAL A 64 11.35 -3.83 -7.94
CA VAL A 64 9.90 -3.89 -8.15
C VAL A 64 9.60 -3.81 -9.64
N ALA A 65 9.91 -2.67 -10.27
CA ALA A 65 9.72 -2.45 -11.70
C ALA A 65 10.47 -1.18 -12.16
N SER A 66 10.43 -0.94 -13.47
CA SER A 66 10.94 0.29 -14.09
C SER A 66 9.84 0.95 -14.93
N VAL A 67 9.79 2.28 -14.92
CA VAL A 67 8.83 3.09 -15.70
C VAL A 67 9.55 4.16 -16.52
N PRO A 68 9.07 4.52 -17.72
CA PRO A 68 9.72 5.53 -18.56
C PRO A 68 9.81 6.90 -17.88
N ARG A 69 10.82 7.70 -18.25
CA ARG A 69 10.90 9.11 -17.84
C ARG A 69 9.63 9.86 -18.28
N GLY A 70 9.12 10.73 -17.41
CA GLY A 70 7.89 11.50 -17.65
C GLY A 70 6.67 10.94 -16.93
N THR A 71 6.81 9.79 -16.27
CA THR A 71 5.85 9.33 -15.25
C THR A 71 6.34 9.71 -13.85
N ASN A 72 5.41 9.72 -12.91
CA ASN A 72 5.66 10.01 -11.50
C ASN A 72 4.98 9.00 -10.57
N SER A 73 4.60 7.85 -11.14
CA SER A 73 3.92 6.78 -10.44
C SER A 73 4.22 5.42 -11.04
N LEU A 74 4.25 4.39 -10.19
CA LEU A 74 4.33 2.98 -10.55
C LEU A 74 3.21 2.22 -9.83
N ALA A 75 2.44 1.43 -10.58
CA ALA A 75 1.48 0.48 -10.00
C ALA A 75 2.14 -0.89 -9.80
N ILE A 76 2.04 -1.41 -8.58
CA ILE A 76 2.40 -2.78 -8.20
C ILE A 76 1.14 -3.63 -8.42
N ALA A 77 1.07 -4.29 -9.57
CA ALA A 77 -0.15 -4.96 -10.04
C ALA A 77 -0.38 -6.36 -9.42
N SER A 78 0.64 -6.93 -8.80
CA SER A 78 0.58 -8.25 -8.16
C SER A 78 1.22 -8.18 -6.77
N PRO A 79 0.66 -8.90 -5.78
CA PRO A 79 1.23 -8.95 -4.44
C PRO A 79 2.72 -9.27 -4.47
N LEU A 80 3.50 -8.35 -3.92
CA LEU A 80 4.95 -8.48 -3.84
C LEU A 80 5.34 -8.71 -2.38
N ALA A 81 5.96 -9.84 -2.10
CA ALA A 81 6.51 -10.11 -0.78
C ALA A 81 7.60 -9.09 -0.43
N THR A 82 7.45 -8.39 0.69
CA THR A 82 8.44 -7.40 1.16
C THR A 82 9.71 -8.10 1.64
N GLU A 83 9.59 -9.33 2.14
CA GLU A 83 10.64 -10.14 2.79
C GLU A 83 11.37 -9.38 3.92
N GLY A 84 10.66 -8.48 4.62
CA GLY A 84 11.21 -7.65 5.71
C GLY A 84 11.76 -6.29 5.27
N ARG A 85 11.74 -5.98 3.97
CA ARG A 85 12.12 -4.67 3.45
C ARG A 85 11.09 -3.63 3.84
N SER A 86 11.55 -2.53 4.44
CA SER A 86 10.70 -1.48 5.00
C SER A 86 10.89 -0.13 4.29
N PHE A 87 11.69 -0.07 3.22
CA PHE A 87 11.98 1.16 2.49
C PHE A 87 11.66 1.01 1.01
N VAL A 88 10.99 2.00 0.42
CA VAL A 88 10.85 2.17 -1.02
C VAL A 88 11.86 3.17 -1.51
N LEU A 89 12.63 2.78 -2.53
CA LEU A 89 13.68 3.59 -3.16
C LEU A 89 13.37 3.81 -4.63
N VAL A 90 13.62 5.03 -5.10
CA VAL A 90 13.51 5.37 -6.52
C VAL A 90 14.88 5.76 -7.06
N TYR A 91 15.28 5.10 -8.13
CA TYR A 91 16.55 5.35 -8.84
C TYR A 91 16.28 5.90 -10.23
N GLY A 92 17.18 6.77 -10.69
CA GLY A 92 17.25 7.14 -12.09
C GLY A 92 18.06 6.11 -12.86
N GLU A 93 17.56 5.64 -14.00
CA GLU A 93 18.26 4.66 -14.83
C GLU A 93 18.29 5.13 -16.30
N ASN A 94 19.38 4.80 -16.97
CA ASN A 94 19.54 4.94 -18.41
C ASN A 94 20.14 3.65 -19.01
N PRO A 95 20.28 3.53 -20.35
CA PRO A 95 20.85 2.33 -20.97
C PRO A 95 22.31 2.03 -20.57
N VAL A 96 23.01 2.99 -19.96
CA VAL A 96 24.37 2.81 -19.43
C VAL A 96 24.32 2.18 -18.05
N GLY A 97 23.38 2.59 -17.20
CA GLY A 97 23.20 2.03 -15.88
C GLY A 97 22.29 2.87 -14.97
N MET A 98 22.29 2.48 -13.70
CA MET A 98 21.49 3.10 -12.64
C MET A 98 22.32 4.13 -11.86
N SER A 99 21.66 5.11 -11.26
CA SER A 99 22.30 6.07 -10.35
C SER A 99 22.99 5.36 -9.19
N VAL A 100 24.16 5.87 -8.80
CA VAL A 100 25.00 5.30 -7.71
C VAL A 100 24.37 5.39 -6.32
N SER A 101 23.34 6.23 -6.15
CA SER A 101 22.61 6.36 -4.88
C SER A 101 21.12 6.49 -5.15
N PRO A 102 20.27 6.06 -4.20
CA PRO A 102 18.84 6.29 -4.26
C PRO A 102 18.56 7.78 -4.17
N SER A 103 17.54 8.20 -4.91
CA SER A 103 17.15 9.60 -5.03
C SER A 103 16.44 10.08 -3.76
N ILE A 104 15.60 9.21 -3.20
CA ILE A 104 14.87 9.39 -1.95
C ILE A 104 14.44 8.00 -1.43
N ALA A 105 14.21 7.88 -0.13
CA ALA A 105 13.60 6.72 0.50
C ALA A 105 12.31 7.12 1.22
N ALA A 106 11.26 6.30 1.10
CA ALA A 106 10.14 6.31 2.05
C ALA A 106 10.22 5.06 2.89
N SER A 107 10.17 5.22 4.22
CA SER A 107 9.82 4.10 5.09
C SER A 107 8.35 3.78 4.92
N PHE A 108 8.03 2.51 4.78
CA PHE A 108 6.68 1.98 4.90
C PHE A 108 6.71 0.84 5.90
N PHE A 109 5.57 0.58 6.53
CA PHE A 109 5.42 -0.55 7.43
C PHE A 109 4.14 -1.26 7.02
N ASP A 110 4.28 -2.53 6.66
CA ASP A 110 3.19 -3.36 6.19
C ASP A 110 2.79 -4.34 7.28
N GLU A 111 1.71 -4.01 8.00
CA GLU A 111 1.04 -4.89 8.96
C GLU A 111 -0.17 -5.62 8.33
N GLY A 112 -0.31 -5.53 6.99
CA GLY A 112 -1.51 -5.88 6.25
C GLY A 112 -2.64 -4.86 6.43
N LEU A 113 -3.45 -4.65 5.39
CA LEU A 113 -4.69 -3.89 5.54
C LEU A 113 -5.73 -4.68 6.35
N PRO A 114 -6.58 -3.98 7.12
CA PRO A 114 -7.63 -4.64 7.88
C PRO A 114 -8.58 -5.41 6.95
N THR A 115 -8.46 -6.74 6.96
CA THR A 115 -9.41 -7.60 6.24
C THR A 115 -10.75 -7.57 6.97
N SER A 116 -11.68 -6.86 6.36
CA SER A 116 -13.04 -6.70 6.87
C SER A 116 -13.90 -7.91 6.50
N THR A 117 -13.97 -8.91 7.37
CA THR A 117 -14.87 -10.06 7.17
C THR A 117 -16.26 -9.73 7.73
N SER A 118 -17.23 -9.42 6.86
CA SER A 118 -18.64 -9.34 7.24
C SER A 118 -19.20 -10.75 7.47
N THR A 119 -19.60 -11.06 8.69
CA THR A 119 -20.27 -12.33 9.00
C THR A 119 -21.76 -12.08 9.19
N THR A 120 -22.58 -12.55 8.25
CA THR A 120 -24.04 -12.59 8.43
C THR A 120 -24.38 -13.71 9.42
N SER A 121 -24.95 -13.37 10.57
CA SER A 121 -25.49 -14.37 11.52
C SER A 121 -27.02 -14.34 11.53
N THR A 122 -27.64 -15.52 11.43
CA THR A 122 -29.08 -15.72 11.56
C THR A 122 -29.46 -15.87 13.03
N PHE A 123 -30.41 -15.06 13.49
CA PHE A 123 -30.93 -15.10 14.86
C PHE A 123 -32.16 -16.01 14.96
N ASP A 124 -32.17 -16.95 15.92
CA ASP A 124 -33.30 -17.86 16.23
C ASP A 124 -33.78 -17.71 17.68
N GLY A 125 -33.99 -16.46 18.11
CA GLY A 125 -34.85 -16.16 19.26
C GLY A 125 -34.28 -16.30 20.68
N THR A 126 -33.16 -16.98 20.94
CA THR A 126 -32.78 -17.27 22.36
C THR A 126 -31.29 -17.28 22.72
N THR A 127 -30.38 -16.90 21.81
CA THR A 127 -28.94 -17.09 22.03
C THR A 127 -28.17 -15.78 22.01
N THR A 128 -27.43 -15.47 23.09
CA THR A 128 -26.38 -14.45 23.09
C THR A 128 -25.23 -14.94 22.21
N GLN A 129 -24.98 -14.26 21.10
CA GLN A 129 -23.84 -14.56 20.24
C GLN A 129 -22.78 -13.47 20.38
N THR A 130 -21.55 -13.87 20.70
CA THR A 130 -20.38 -12.99 20.72
C THR A 130 -19.71 -13.06 19.36
N MET A 131 -19.59 -11.91 18.68
CA MET A 131 -18.85 -11.83 17.42
C MET A 131 -17.51 -11.14 17.69
N THR A 132 -16.44 -11.85 17.37
CA THR A 132 -15.07 -11.38 17.59
C THR A 132 -14.51 -10.86 16.27
N THR A 133 -14.18 -9.58 16.22
CA THR A 133 -13.32 -9.04 15.16
C THR A 133 -11.90 -9.02 15.70
N THR A 134 -11.00 -9.77 15.07
CA THR A 134 -9.59 -9.81 15.46
C THR A 134 -8.87 -8.66 14.75
N ASN A 135 -8.84 -7.48 15.37
CA ASN A 135 -7.98 -6.38 14.92
C ASN A 135 -7.49 -5.57 16.14
N PRO A 136 -6.18 -5.33 16.29
CA PRO A 136 -5.64 -4.53 17.39
C PRO A 136 -5.97 -3.03 17.34
N TYR A 137 -6.56 -2.50 16.27
CA TYR A 137 -6.70 -1.06 16.01
C TYR A 137 -8.16 -0.55 15.84
N LEU A 138 -9.12 -1.18 16.53
CA LEU A 138 -10.55 -0.84 16.43
C LEU A 138 -10.90 0.48 17.15
N ILE A 139 -11.66 1.38 16.49
CA ILE A 139 -12.25 2.58 17.14
C ILE A 139 -13.79 2.60 17.23
N SER A 140 -14.54 1.82 16.44
CA SER A 140 -15.97 1.44 16.64
C SER A 140 -16.58 0.86 15.36
N ALA A 141 -17.44 -0.15 15.48
CA ALA A 141 -18.29 -0.59 14.36
C ALA A 141 -19.32 0.51 14.01
N LYS A 142 -19.62 0.70 12.72
CA LYS A 142 -20.59 1.70 12.24
C LYS A 142 -21.76 1.03 11.53
N ASN A 143 -22.85 1.77 11.32
CA ASN A 143 -23.98 1.33 10.49
C ASN A 143 -24.61 -0.01 10.90
N LEU A 144 -24.76 -0.24 12.22
CA LEU A 144 -25.50 -1.37 12.74
C LEU A 144 -26.96 -1.33 12.25
N ARG A 145 -27.38 -2.39 11.55
CA ARG A 145 -28.73 -2.59 11.03
C ARG A 145 -29.22 -3.99 11.39
N PHE A 146 -30.51 -4.09 11.68
CA PHE A 146 -31.21 -5.36 11.89
C PHE A 146 -32.35 -5.45 10.88
N SER A 147 -32.52 -6.63 10.28
CA SER A 147 -33.66 -6.95 9.43
C SER A 147 -34.43 -8.09 10.07
N ASP A 148 -35.69 -7.82 10.43
CA ASP A 148 -36.61 -8.86 10.90
C ASP A 148 -37.19 -9.62 9.70
N ALA A 149 -37.10 -10.94 9.74
CA ALA A 149 -37.64 -11.85 8.73
C ALA A 149 -38.66 -12.83 9.33
N ALA A 150 -39.03 -12.66 10.61
CA ALA A 150 -40.03 -13.52 11.24
C ALA A 150 -41.44 -13.20 10.71
N PRO A 151 -42.19 -14.21 10.22
CA PRO A 151 -43.55 -14.00 9.72
C PRO A 151 -44.60 -13.88 10.85
N GLU A 152 -44.22 -14.17 12.10
CA GLU A 152 -45.12 -14.23 13.26
C GLU A 152 -44.99 -12.99 14.14
N GLY A 153 -46.13 -12.36 14.47
CA GLY A 153 -46.15 -11.18 15.34
C GLY A 153 -45.62 -11.48 16.74
N GLY A 154 -44.56 -10.76 17.15
CA GLY A 154 -43.93 -10.91 18.47
C GLY A 154 -42.69 -11.80 18.49
N MET A 155 -42.29 -12.37 17.36
CA MET A 155 -41.02 -13.09 17.19
C MET A 155 -39.99 -12.17 16.54
N ILE A 156 -38.72 -12.32 16.92
CA ILE A 156 -37.60 -11.70 16.21
C ILE A 156 -36.82 -12.80 15.48
N GLY A 157 -36.68 -12.68 14.16
CA GLY A 157 -35.87 -13.59 13.34
C GLY A 157 -35.17 -12.79 12.24
N GLY A 158 -34.09 -13.29 11.63
CA GLY A 158 -33.41 -12.58 10.54
C GLY A 158 -31.94 -12.29 10.83
N PHE A 159 -31.42 -11.18 10.31
CA PHE A 159 -29.98 -10.91 10.28
C PHE A 159 -29.61 -9.51 10.76
N VAL A 160 -28.43 -9.42 11.39
CA VAL A 160 -27.78 -8.17 11.77
C VAL A 160 -26.61 -7.93 10.82
N ILE A 161 -26.46 -6.70 10.35
CA ILE A 161 -25.37 -6.25 9.46
C ILE A 161 -24.76 -4.99 10.06
N TRP A 162 -23.44 -4.83 9.98
CA TRP A 162 -22.76 -3.59 10.32
C TRP A 162 -21.59 -3.38 9.38
N ASP A 163 -21.14 -2.14 9.30
CA ASP A 163 -19.90 -1.82 8.63
C ASP A 163 -18.74 -2.09 9.58
N PRO A 164 -17.74 -2.85 9.14
CA PRO A 164 -16.55 -3.08 9.94
C PRO A 164 -15.82 -1.75 10.17
N PRO A 165 -15.19 -1.58 11.35
CA PRO A 165 -14.37 -0.41 11.64
C PRO A 165 -13.25 -0.25 10.60
N TYR A 166 -13.29 0.88 9.90
CA TYR A 166 -12.29 1.31 8.94
C TYR A 166 -11.33 2.31 9.61
N ILE A 167 -10.03 2.09 9.45
CA ILE A 167 -8.99 3.07 9.80
C ILE A 167 -8.70 3.83 8.51
N ALA A 168 -8.94 5.14 8.51
CA ALA A 168 -8.38 5.99 7.47
C ALA A 168 -6.85 6.02 7.66
N PRO A 169 -6.04 5.94 6.59
CA PRO A 169 -4.59 6.08 6.71
C PRO A 169 -4.28 7.37 7.47
N SER A 170 -3.39 7.29 8.45
CA SER A 170 -2.99 8.43 9.25
C SER A 170 -2.37 9.49 8.34
N GLU A 171 -2.99 10.66 8.25
CA GLU A 171 -2.31 11.86 7.75
C GLU A 171 -1.15 12.15 8.70
N ASN A 172 0.08 12.07 8.19
CA ASN A 172 1.29 12.47 8.89
C ASN A 172 2.09 13.42 8.00
#